data_AF-A0A7W2G2T2-F1
#
_entry.id   AF-A0A7W2G2T2-F1
#
_cell.length_a   1.000
_cell.length_b   1.000
_cell.length_c   1.000
_cell.angle_alpha   90.00
_cell.angle_beta   90.00
_cell.angle_gamma   90.00
#
_symmetry.space_group_name_H-M   'P 1'
#
loop_
_entity.id
_entity.type
_entity.pdbx_description
1 polymer ?
#
loop_
_entity_poly.entity_id
_entity_poly.type
_entity_poly.pdbx_seq_one_letter_code
_entity_poly.pdbx_strand_id
1 'polypeptide(L)'
;MKILNIKNIKKEKGFTLIEVLCSMAIFAILFSLALQIQLDSRNIKRYNHKLKSYTYEFSYIKDSIIYNLSYNDVIKLWDENKRYVNLTDDFIDKSVPKSAKELFLDRNSTKNYIEIEVEKGEILKIYLKMNVNVYGIMKSKECEFYKGNFQR
;
A
#
# COMPACT_ATOMS: atom_id res chain seq x y z
N MET A 1 41.76 -51.83 55.40
CA MET A 1 41.92 -51.61 53.94
C MET A 1 40.80 -52.33 53.20
N LYS A 2 39.81 -51.59 52.67
CA LYS A 2 39.06 -51.93 51.45
C LYS A 2 38.21 -50.71 51.07
N ILE A 3 38.66 -50.04 50.01
CA ILE A 3 38.02 -48.87 49.41
C ILE A 3 36.73 -49.37 48.74
N LEU A 4 35.58 -48.94 49.25
CA LEU A 4 34.29 -49.15 48.60
C LEU A 4 34.17 -48.18 47.42
N ASN A 5 34.64 -48.68 46.28
CA ASN A 5 34.57 -48.03 44.99
C ASN A 5 33.13 -48.12 44.46
N ILE A 6 32.26 -47.18 44.85
CA ILE A 6 30.94 -47.03 44.21
C ILE A 6 31.14 -46.18 42.96
N LYS A 7 31.55 -46.84 41.88
CA LYS A 7 31.48 -46.28 40.53
C LYS A 7 30.49 -47.12 39.75
N ASN A 8 29.21 -46.74 39.79
CA ASN A 8 28.19 -47.35 38.94
C ASN A 8 27.16 -46.29 38.51
N ILE A 9 27.60 -45.35 37.69
CA ILE A 9 26.70 -44.53 36.88
C ILE A 9 26.42 -45.35 35.62
N LYS A 10 25.34 -46.15 35.64
CA LYS A 10 24.78 -46.73 34.42
C LYS A 10 24.32 -45.56 33.54
N LYS A 11 25.01 -45.28 32.44
CA LYS A 11 24.51 -44.37 31.41
C LYS A 11 23.27 -44.99 30.77
N GLU A 12 22.10 -44.53 31.18
CA GLU A 12 20.81 -44.97 30.64
C GLU A 12 20.61 -44.41 29.23
N LYS A 13 20.86 -45.25 28.22
CA LYS A 13 20.75 -44.90 26.79
C LYS A 13 19.33 -44.51 26.33
N GLY A 14 18.32 -44.69 27.18
CA GLY A 14 16.92 -44.36 26.87
C GLY A 14 16.59 -42.87 26.97
N PHE A 15 17.24 -42.12 27.86
CA PHE A 15 16.97 -40.69 28.06
C PHE A 15 17.42 -39.83 26.87
N THR A 16 18.50 -40.22 26.19
CA THR A 16 19.04 -39.47 25.04
C THR A 16 18.08 -39.43 23.84
N LEU A 17 17.29 -40.48 23.59
CA LEU A 17 16.34 -40.50 22.48
C LEU A 17 15.17 -39.54 22.72
N ILE A 18 14.66 -39.47 23.95
CA ILE A 18 13.59 -38.55 24.35
C ILE A 18 14.10 -37.10 24.27
N GLU A 19 15.32 -36.83 24.72
CA GLU A 19 15.94 -35.50 24.63
C GLU A 19 16.09 -35.02 23.18
N VAL A 20 16.52 -35.91 22.28
CA VAL A 20 16.62 -35.59 20.84
C VAL A 20 15.25 -35.30 20.24
N LEU A 21 14.24 -36.13 20.54
CA LEU A 21 12.87 -35.91 20.06
C LEU A 21 12.26 -34.61 20.59
N CYS A 22 12.43 -34.30 21.88
CA CYS A 22 12.01 -33.03 22.46
C CYS A 22 12.71 -31.84 21.79
N SER A 23 14.02 -31.95 21.56
CA SER A 23 14.79 -30.90 20.88
C SER A 23 14.32 -30.67 19.45
N MET A 24 14.03 -31.75 18.71
CA MET A 24 13.46 -31.68 17.36
C MET A 24 12.07 -31.06 17.36
N ALA A 25 11.21 -31.40 18.33
CA ALA A 25 9.87 -30.85 18.44
C ALA A 25 9.91 -29.34 18.74
N ILE A 26 10.75 -28.91 19.69
CA ILE A 26 10.95 -27.50 20.00
C ILE A 26 11.48 -26.75 18.77
N PHE A 27 12.47 -27.32 18.07
CA PHE A 27 12.99 -26.74 16.85
C PHE A 27 11.91 -26.59 15.77
N ALA A 28 11.09 -27.63 15.54
CA ALA A 28 10.01 -27.58 14.55
C ALA A 28 8.99 -26.49 14.85
N ILE A 29 8.61 -26.31 16.12
CA ILE A 29 7.69 -25.25 16.56
C ILE A 29 8.31 -23.88 16.27
N LEU A 30 9.55 -23.65 16.71
CA LEU A 30 10.25 -22.38 16.51
C LEU A 30 10.45 -22.08 15.02
N PHE A 31 10.79 -23.10 14.23
CA PHE A 31 10.99 -22.97 12.79
C PHE A 31 9.69 -22.63 12.06
N SER A 32 8.58 -23.29 12.40
CA SER A 32 7.27 -22.97 11.84
C SER A 32 6.85 -21.54 12.18
N LEU A 33 7.06 -21.11 13.42
CA LEU A 33 6.78 -19.74 13.84
C LEU A 33 7.63 -18.73 13.05
N ALA A 34 8.92 -19.00 12.89
CA ALA A 34 9.81 -18.14 12.11
C ALA A 34 9.36 -18.02 10.64
N LEU A 35 8.91 -19.12 10.03
CA LEU A 35 8.36 -19.10 8.66
C LEU A 35 7.08 -18.27 8.57
N GLN A 36 6.15 -18.42 9.52
CA GLN A 36 4.92 -17.62 9.57
C GLN A 36 5.23 -16.12 9.65
N ILE A 37 6.13 -15.72 10.56
CA ILE A 37 6.57 -14.33 10.70
C ILE A 37 7.16 -13.80 9.39
N GLN A 38 7.97 -14.61 8.69
CA GLN A 38 8.53 -14.21 7.40
C GLN A 38 7.45 -14.00 6.32
N LEU A 39 6.45 -14.88 6.27
CA LEU A 39 5.33 -14.75 5.34
C LEU A 39 4.51 -13.49 5.63
N ASP A 40 4.19 -13.25 6.90
CA ASP A 40 3.45 -12.06 7.33
C ASP A 40 4.21 -10.77 7.04
N SER A 41 5.52 -10.76 7.30
CA SER A 41 6.39 -9.63 6.95
C SER A 41 6.36 -9.33 5.45
N ARG A 42 6.40 -10.37 4.60
CA ARG A 42 6.28 -10.21 3.14
C ARG A 42 4.92 -9.66 2.74
N ASN A 43 3.84 -10.13 3.36
CA ASN A 43 2.48 -9.64 3.09
C ASN A 43 2.33 -8.16 3.47
N ILE A 44 2.84 -7.76 4.64
CA ILE A 44 2.85 -6.36 5.08
C ILE A 44 3.68 -5.49 4.14
N LYS A 45 4.87 -5.95 3.72
CA LYS A 45 5.70 -5.22 2.75
C LYS A 45 4.98 -5.00 1.43
N ARG A 46 4.30 -6.03 0.90
CA ARG A 46 3.50 -5.91 -0.33
C ARG A 46 2.32 -4.94 -0.16
N TYR A 47 1.60 -5.02 0.96
CA TYR A 47 0.53 -4.08 1.31
C TYR A 47 1.05 -2.63 1.32
N ASN A 48 2.15 -2.38 2.04
CA ASN A 48 2.74 -1.06 2.14
C ASN A 48 3.25 -0.54 0.80
N HIS A 49 3.87 -1.40 -0.01
CA HIS A 49 4.32 -1.04 -1.36
C HIS A 49 3.15 -0.58 -2.23
N LYS A 50 2.03 -1.32 -2.22
CA LYS A 50 0.84 -0.99 -2.99
C LYS A 50 0.20 0.33 -2.54
N LEU A 51 0.09 0.53 -1.22
CA LEU A 51 -0.43 1.79 -0.68
C LEU A 51 0.50 2.98 -0.99
N LYS A 52 1.81 2.75 -1.01
CA LYS A 52 2.81 3.75 -1.38
C LYS A 52 2.67 4.16 -2.84
N SER A 53 2.48 3.22 -3.77
CA SER A 53 2.26 3.55 -5.20
C SER A 53 1.00 4.39 -5.39
N TYR A 54 -0.13 4.01 -4.80
CA TYR A 54 -1.35 4.82 -4.87
C TYR A 54 -1.18 6.22 -4.26
N THR A 55 -0.41 6.33 -3.18
CA THR A 55 -0.10 7.65 -2.58
C THR A 55 0.74 8.52 -3.53
N TYR A 56 1.67 7.93 -4.27
CA TYR A 56 2.43 8.63 -5.31
C TYR A 56 1.52 9.07 -6.46
N GLU A 57 0.63 8.20 -6.93
CA GLU A 57 -0.33 8.51 -8.00
C GLU A 57 -1.25 9.68 -7.59
N PHE A 58 -1.76 9.64 -6.36
CA PHE A 58 -2.55 10.73 -5.79
C PHE A 58 -1.79 12.06 -5.74
N SER A 59 -0.53 12.02 -5.31
CA SER A 59 0.32 13.22 -5.26
C SER A 59 0.59 13.76 -6.66
N TYR A 60 0.89 12.87 -7.62
CA TYR A 60 1.10 13.23 -9.02
C TYR A 60 -0.14 13.90 -9.65
N ILE A 61 -1.35 13.36 -9.42
CA ILE A 61 -2.59 13.96 -9.92
C ILE A 61 -2.82 15.34 -9.29
N LYS A 62 -2.67 15.45 -7.97
CA LYS A 62 -2.79 16.73 -7.27
C LYS A 62 -1.81 17.76 -7.83
N ASP A 63 -0.54 17.42 -7.96
CA ASP A 63 0.50 18.31 -8.46
C ASP A 63 0.26 18.66 -9.94
N SER A 64 -0.24 17.71 -10.74
CA SER A 64 -0.62 17.96 -12.12
C SER A 64 -1.78 18.96 -12.24
N ILE A 65 -2.78 18.90 -11.36
CA ILE A 65 -3.87 19.90 -11.32
C ILE A 65 -3.30 21.28 -10.92
N ILE A 66 -2.43 21.31 -9.92
CA ILE A 66 -1.87 22.56 -9.39
C ILE A 66 -0.97 23.24 -10.42
N TYR A 67 -0.03 22.50 -11.03
CA TYR A 67 1.04 23.09 -11.83
C TYR A 67 0.81 23.00 -13.34
N ASN A 68 0.09 21.99 -13.83
CA ASN A 68 -0.02 21.71 -15.27
C ASN A 68 -1.39 22.00 -15.88
N LEU A 69 -2.44 22.14 -15.07
CA LEU A 69 -3.76 22.59 -15.54
C LEU A 69 -3.91 24.09 -15.31
N SER A 70 -4.64 24.78 -16.20
CA SER A 70 -5.10 26.15 -15.94
C SER A 70 -6.44 26.14 -15.19
N TYR A 71 -6.85 27.31 -14.69
CA TYR A 71 -8.19 27.51 -14.11
C TYR A 71 -9.29 27.04 -15.08
N ASN A 72 -9.22 27.47 -16.35
CA ASN A 72 -10.20 27.12 -17.38
C ASN A 72 -10.22 25.62 -17.70
N ASP A 73 -9.07 24.95 -17.57
CA ASP A 73 -9.00 23.51 -17.82
C ASP A 73 -9.73 22.70 -16.76
N VAL A 74 -9.59 23.08 -15.49
CA VAL A 74 -10.29 22.44 -14.38
C VAL A 74 -11.79 22.65 -14.51
N ILE A 75 -12.23 23.86 -14.86
CA ILE A 75 -13.65 24.13 -15.16
C ILE A 75 -14.13 23.26 -16.31
N LYS A 76 -13.36 23.17 -17.40
CA LYS A 76 -13.73 22.36 -18.56
C LYS A 76 -13.89 20.88 -18.19
N LEU A 77 -12.97 20.33 -17.39
CA LEU A 77 -13.09 18.96 -16.88
C LEU A 77 -14.38 18.77 -16.06
N TRP A 78 -14.68 19.73 -15.19
CA TRP A 78 -15.89 19.71 -14.37
C TRP A 78 -17.18 19.77 -15.21
N ASP A 79 -17.21 20.66 -16.20
CA ASP A 79 -18.37 20.88 -17.08
C ASP A 79 -18.58 19.72 -18.06
N GLU A 80 -17.50 19.06 -18.49
CA GLU A 80 -17.55 17.82 -19.28
C GLU A 80 -17.82 16.56 -18.43
N ASN A 81 -18.10 16.73 -17.13
CA ASN A 81 -18.30 15.64 -16.15
C ASN A 81 -17.11 14.67 -16.03
N LYS A 82 -15.90 15.09 -16.44
CA LYS A 82 -14.68 14.28 -16.35
C LYS A 82 -14.09 14.35 -14.95
N ARG A 83 -14.66 13.56 -14.03
CA ARG A 83 -14.39 13.63 -12.60
C ARG A 83 -13.47 12.53 -12.07
N TYR A 84 -13.20 11.48 -12.85
CA TYR A 84 -12.56 10.27 -12.33
C TYR A 84 -11.20 9.98 -12.98
N VAL A 85 -10.21 9.59 -12.19
CA VAL A 85 -8.96 9.00 -12.69
C VAL A 85 -8.86 7.58 -12.15
N ASN A 86 -8.77 6.59 -13.04
CA ASN A 86 -8.59 5.20 -12.63
C ASN A 86 -7.13 4.97 -12.20
N LEU A 87 -6.96 4.32 -11.05
CA LEU A 87 -5.66 3.90 -10.54
C LEU A 87 -5.40 2.45 -10.96
N THR A 88 -4.21 2.21 -11.50
CA THR A 88 -3.77 0.88 -11.96
C THR A 88 -2.38 0.60 -11.43
N ASP A 89 -2.03 -0.66 -11.20
CA ASP A 89 -0.74 -1.03 -10.61
C ASP A 89 0.48 -0.55 -11.44
N ASP A 90 0.32 -0.20 -12.72
CA ASP A 90 1.37 0.33 -13.62
C ASP A 90 1.24 1.83 -13.95
N PHE A 91 0.43 2.59 -13.20
CA PHE A 91 0.06 3.96 -13.59
C PHE A 91 1.28 4.87 -13.79
N ILE A 92 2.31 4.75 -12.94
CA ILE A 92 3.51 5.61 -12.97
C ILE A 92 4.61 5.03 -13.87
N ASP A 93 4.77 3.70 -13.93
CA ASP A 93 5.83 3.04 -14.72
C ASP A 93 5.61 3.21 -16.24
N LYS A 94 4.38 3.50 -16.68
CA LYS A 94 4.06 3.89 -18.05
C LYS A 94 4.38 5.37 -18.32
N SER A 95 5.60 5.80 -18.00
CA SER A 95 6.27 7.02 -18.51
C SER A 95 5.33 8.17 -18.92
N VAL A 96 4.44 8.64 -18.05
CA VAL A 96 3.24 9.39 -18.47
C VAL A 96 3.60 10.72 -19.16
N PRO A 97 3.29 10.90 -20.47
CA PRO A 97 3.31 12.19 -21.13
C PRO A 97 1.93 12.46 -21.76
N LYS A 98 0.86 11.93 -21.17
CA LYS A 98 -0.51 12.36 -21.49
C LYS A 98 -0.77 13.63 -20.72
N SER A 99 -1.38 14.62 -21.35
CA SER A 99 -1.77 15.83 -20.63
C SER A 99 -2.66 15.42 -19.45
N ALA A 100 -2.48 16.01 -18.28
CA ALA A 100 -3.20 15.56 -17.08
C ALA A 100 -4.73 15.56 -17.26
N LYS A 101 -5.25 16.36 -18.20
CA LYS A 101 -6.66 16.41 -18.62
C LYS A 101 -7.15 15.09 -19.22
N GLU A 102 -6.30 14.39 -19.97
CA GLU A 102 -6.64 13.13 -20.65
C GLU A 102 -6.77 11.94 -19.68
N LEU A 103 -6.29 12.11 -18.44
CA LEU A 103 -6.40 11.09 -17.41
C LEU A 103 -7.81 11.05 -16.79
N PHE A 104 -8.57 12.15 -16.92
CA PHE A 104 -9.89 12.27 -16.34
C PHE A 104 -10.97 11.70 -17.27
N LEU A 105 -11.85 10.92 -16.67
CA LEU A 105 -12.94 10.15 -17.27
C LEU A 105 -14.27 10.57 -16.65
N ASP A 106 -15.35 10.35 -17.40
CA ASP A 106 -16.73 10.65 -17.01
C ASP A 106 -17.33 9.67 -16.00
N ARG A 107 -16.70 8.51 -15.84
CA ARG A 107 -17.10 7.44 -14.93
C ARG A 107 -15.89 6.70 -14.38
N ASN A 108 -16.01 6.20 -13.15
CA ASN A 108 -15.07 5.21 -12.65
C ASN A 108 -15.36 3.86 -13.32
N SER A 109 -14.31 3.12 -13.68
CA SER A 109 -14.45 1.76 -14.20
C SER A 109 -13.70 0.73 -13.37
N THR A 110 -13.07 1.18 -12.28
CA THR A 110 -12.25 0.37 -11.39
C THR A 110 -12.64 0.59 -9.93
N LYS A 111 -12.25 -0.35 -9.06
CA LYS A 111 -12.40 -0.21 -7.60
C LYS A 111 -11.43 0.81 -6.99
N ASN A 112 -10.38 1.16 -7.73
CA ASN A 112 -9.29 2.03 -7.30
C ASN A 112 -9.30 3.26 -8.20
N TYR A 113 -9.70 4.40 -7.66
CA TYR A 113 -9.88 5.62 -8.44
C TYR A 113 -9.63 6.86 -7.59
N ILE A 114 -9.38 7.98 -8.28
CA ILE A 114 -9.42 9.32 -7.72
C ILE A 114 -10.64 10.03 -8.30
N GLU A 115 -11.30 10.81 -7.48
CA GLU A 115 -12.43 11.66 -7.83
C GLU A 115 -12.07 13.12 -7.53
N ILE A 116 -12.46 14.01 -8.44
CA ILE A 116 -12.37 15.47 -8.24
C ILE A 116 -13.77 16.07 -8.11
N GLU A 117 -13.92 16.94 -7.12
CA GLU A 117 -15.06 17.82 -6.94
C GLU A 117 -14.58 19.28 -6.92
N VAL A 118 -15.33 20.16 -7.59
CA VAL A 118 -14.91 21.55 -7.79
C VAL A 118 -16.05 22.48 -7.39
N GLU A 119 -15.79 23.34 -6.41
CA GLU A 119 -16.64 24.50 -6.13
C GLU A 119 -16.15 25.68 -6.97
N LYS A 120 -17.04 26.22 -7.80
CA LYS A 120 -16.76 27.37 -8.67
C LYS A 120 -16.83 28.68 -7.89
N GLY A 121 -15.91 29.58 -8.18
CA GLY A 121 -15.82 30.93 -7.63
C GLY A 121 -14.67 31.68 -8.30
N GLU A 122 -14.31 32.87 -7.84
CA GLU A 122 -13.13 33.60 -8.35
C GLU A 122 -11.83 32.78 -8.21
N ILE A 123 -11.78 31.93 -7.18
CA ILE A 123 -10.78 30.91 -6.95
C ILE A 123 -11.51 29.57 -6.92
N LEU A 124 -11.05 28.58 -7.70
CA LEU A 124 -11.58 27.23 -7.61
C LEU A 124 -11.14 26.61 -6.29
N LYS A 125 -12.10 26.05 -5.58
CA LYS A 125 -11.81 25.14 -4.47
C LYS A 125 -12.00 23.72 -4.97
N ILE A 126 -10.92 22.94 -4.86
CA ILE A 126 -10.82 21.62 -5.46
C ILE A 126 -10.69 20.59 -4.34
N TYR A 127 -11.62 19.66 -4.32
CA TYR A 127 -11.64 18.48 -3.47
C TYR A 127 -11.14 17.28 -4.27
N LEU A 128 -10.12 16.61 -3.77
CA LEU A 128 -9.56 15.42 -4.40
C LEU A 128 -9.66 14.25 -3.44
N LYS A 129 -10.33 13.19 -3.88
CA LYS A 129 -10.58 11.98 -3.08
C LYS A 129 -10.04 10.76 -3.78
N MET A 130 -9.09 10.07 -3.17
CA MET A 130 -8.64 8.75 -3.58
C MET A 130 -9.45 7.68 -2.84
N ASN A 131 -9.93 6.69 -3.56
CA ASN A 131 -10.56 5.47 -3.03
C ASN A 131 -9.80 4.26 -3.59
N VAL A 132 -9.26 3.42 -2.72
CA VAL A 132 -8.49 2.23 -3.12
C VAL A 132 -8.86 1.03 -2.27
N ASN A 133 -8.92 -0.14 -2.90
CA ASN A 133 -9.03 -1.43 -2.27
C ASN A 133 -7.67 -2.12 -2.25
N VAL A 134 -7.11 -2.29 -1.06
CA VAL A 134 -5.83 -2.97 -0.85
C VAL A 134 -6.10 -4.25 -0.05
N TYR A 135 -6.02 -5.40 -0.73
CA TYR A 135 -6.30 -6.73 -0.15
C TYR A 135 -7.66 -6.83 0.56
N GLY A 136 -8.72 -6.31 -0.06
CA GLY A 136 -10.08 -6.34 0.49
C GLY A 136 -10.40 -5.18 1.44
N ILE A 137 -9.39 -4.43 1.89
CA ILE A 137 -9.57 -3.30 2.78
C ILE A 137 -9.72 -2.03 1.95
N MET A 138 -10.88 -1.39 2.06
CA MET A 138 -11.11 -0.06 1.47
C MET A 138 -10.36 1.00 2.28
N LYS A 139 -9.60 1.84 1.58
CA LYS A 139 -8.94 3.02 2.13
C LYS A 139 -9.30 4.23 1.29
N SER A 140 -9.59 5.34 1.95
CA SER A 140 -9.76 6.63 1.30
C SER A 140 -8.74 7.63 1.83
N LYS A 141 -8.37 8.58 0.97
CA LYS A 141 -7.57 9.74 1.33
C LYS A 141 -8.14 10.95 0.60
N GLU A 142 -8.28 12.05 1.31
CA GLU A 142 -8.90 13.26 0.80
C GLU A 142 -7.97 14.45 1.02
N CYS A 143 -8.01 15.41 0.11
CA CYS A 143 -7.38 16.71 0.33
C CYS A 143 -8.14 17.82 -0.39
N GLU A 144 -8.01 19.03 0.15
CA GLU A 144 -8.56 20.25 -0.41
C GLU A 144 -7.40 21.18 -0.83
N PHE A 145 -7.53 21.83 -1.97
CA PHE A 145 -6.60 22.87 -2.42
C PHE A 145 -7.28 23.87 -3.35
N TYR A 146 -6.58 24.97 -3.63
CA TYR A 146 -7.14 26.13 -4.31
C TYR A 146 -6.41 26.41 -5.62
N LYS A 147 -7.16 26.92 -6.61
CA LYS A 147 -6.60 27.32 -7.90
C LYS A 147 -7.26 28.60 -8.42
N GLY A 148 -6.49 29.69 -8.41
CA GLY A 148 -6.94 30.98 -8.93
C GLY A 148 -6.71 31.13 -10.43
N ASN A 149 -7.42 32.07 -11.04
CA ASN A 149 -7.20 32.51 -12.41
C ASN A 149 -6.11 33.60 -12.47
N PHE A 150 -4.88 33.25 -12.11
CA PHE A 150 -3.76 34.18 -12.23
C PHE A 150 -3.25 34.14 -13.67
N GLN A 151 -3.42 35.23 -14.42
CA GLN A 151 -2.69 35.40 -15.69
C GLN A 151 -1.19 35.37 -15.36
N ARG A 152 -0.46 34.45 -15.99
CA ARG A 152 1.00 34.51 -16.04
C ARG A 152 1.44 35.37 -17.20
#